data_AF-A0A929NR16-F1
#
_entry.id   AF-A0A929NR16-F1
#
_cell.length_a   1.000
_cell.length_b   1.000
_cell.length_c   1.000
_cell.angle_alpha   90.00
_cell.angle_beta   90.00
_cell.angle_gamma   90.00
#
_symmetry.space_group_name_H-M   'P 1'
#
loop_
_entity.id
_entity.type
_entity.pdbx_description
1 polymer ?
#
loop_
_entity_poly.entity_id
_entity_poly.type
_entity_poly.pdbx_seq_one_letter_code
_entity_poly.pdbx_strand_id
1 'polypeptide(L)'
;MKSTMFGPVGKVFILLLVVLGTFLWIGSSVTDLTGGEKDVSAVGKVDISPEGGEAIFWGRGRCYTCHSVGDRGSAVRCPNLGVFGQKFALAIGARATERAKMRSEKTGEEYTSTDYLVESLAKPDAYVVEGFKNEMAIVFAPPISLNVDEIKAVIAYLQSQDGEFDIDSLENPSEISAAYFQRVEAATAAGGGDPGAGEVVYEDNCTYCHILNGEGEEVGPDLTGVGSKGLAFLEDAIINPAKAITKGYETSVVIENDGRQTKGLLMRDDPDEIDIVKDTGDVVTIARSDIKEISVDETSSVMPGDINEALTVKDFQDLLSYLMLQKQVEEGS
;
A
#
# COMPACT_ATOMS: atom_id res chain seq x y z
N MET A 1 -63.19 -38.51 -7.82
CA MET A 1 -61.76 -38.52 -7.45
C MET A 1 -61.27 -37.07 -7.36
N LYS A 2 -61.09 -36.53 -6.15
CA LYS A 2 -60.35 -35.27 -5.95
C LYS A 2 -58.95 -35.65 -5.48
N SER A 3 -57.98 -35.55 -6.37
CA SER A 3 -56.56 -35.70 -6.06
C SER A 3 -56.14 -34.53 -5.17
N THR A 4 -55.89 -34.78 -3.89
CA THR A 4 -55.27 -33.79 -2.99
C THR A 4 -53.82 -33.62 -3.42
N MET A 5 -53.54 -32.48 -4.04
CA MET A 5 -52.37 -32.26 -4.89
C MET A 5 -51.00 -32.33 -4.19
N PHE A 6 -50.92 -32.40 -2.85
CA PHE A 6 -49.64 -32.58 -2.16
C PHE A 6 -49.81 -33.39 -0.87
N GLY A 7 -49.08 -34.51 -0.78
CA GLY A 7 -49.00 -35.34 0.43
C GLY A 7 -48.30 -34.61 1.60
N PRO A 8 -48.23 -35.24 2.79
CA PRO A 8 -47.64 -34.64 3.99
C PRO A 8 -46.21 -34.10 3.76
N VAL A 9 -45.40 -34.84 3.00
CA VAL A 9 -44.03 -34.44 2.63
C VAL A 9 -44.01 -33.19 1.74
N GLY A 10 -44.94 -33.09 0.79
CA GLY A 10 -45.06 -31.90 -0.08
C GLY A 10 -45.46 -30.64 0.68
N LYS A 11 -46.31 -30.78 1.71
CA LYS A 11 -46.70 -29.66 2.58
C LYS A 11 -45.52 -29.16 3.42
N VAL A 12 -44.70 -30.07 3.94
CA VAL A 12 -43.47 -29.71 4.68
C VAL A 12 -42.46 -29.01 3.76
N PHE A 13 -42.31 -29.49 2.53
CA PHE A 13 -41.40 -28.87 1.55
C PHE A 13 -41.85 -27.45 1.16
N ILE A 14 -43.15 -27.24 0.94
CA ILE A 14 -43.72 -25.91 0.67
C ILE A 14 -43.51 -24.97 1.87
N LEU A 15 -43.77 -25.45 3.10
CA LEU A 15 -43.54 -24.66 4.30
C LEU A 15 -42.06 -24.23 4.41
N LEU A 16 -41.13 -25.15 4.13
CA LEU A 16 -39.70 -24.88 4.19
C LEU A 16 -39.27 -23.83 3.17
N LEU A 17 -39.77 -23.91 1.93
CA LEU A 17 -39.52 -22.91 0.89
C LEU A 17 -40.10 -21.54 1.24
N VAL A 18 -41.30 -21.50 1.82
CA VAL A 18 -41.92 -20.24 2.26
C VAL A 18 -41.10 -19.60 3.39
N VAL A 19 -40.64 -20.39 4.35
CA VAL A 19 -39.79 -19.90 5.46
C VAL A 19 -38.46 -19.37 4.92
N LEU A 20 -37.77 -20.15 4.07
CA LEU A 20 -36.51 -19.72 3.45
C LEU A 20 -36.69 -18.46 2.61
N GLY A 21 -37.73 -18.41 1.78
CA GLY A 21 -38.05 -17.23 0.97
C GLY A 21 -38.36 -16.01 1.83
N THR A 22 -39.06 -16.19 2.95
CA THR A 22 -39.35 -15.11 3.89
C THR A 22 -38.08 -14.61 4.58
N PHE A 23 -37.19 -15.50 5.01
CA PHE A 23 -35.90 -15.11 5.59
C PHE A 23 -35.00 -14.40 4.59
N LEU A 24 -34.92 -14.87 3.34
CA LEU A 24 -34.18 -14.21 2.28
C LEU A 24 -34.77 -12.84 1.95
N TRP A 25 -36.09 -12.73 1.90
CA TRP A 25 -36.78 -11.46 1.63
C TRP A 25 -36.62 -10.45 2.77
N ILE A 26 -36.75 -10.88 4.03
CA ILE A 26 -36.48 -10.04 5.20
C ILE A 26 -35.01 -9.62 5.20
N GLY A 27 -34.08 -10.55 4.94
CA GLY A 27 -32.66 -10.27 4.81
C GLY A 27 -32.39 -9.19 3.77
N SER A 28 -32.88 -9.37 2.54
CA SER A 28 -32.75 -8.38 1.46
C SER A 28 -33.41 -7.04 1.82
N SER A 29 -34.60 -7.05 2.41
CA SER A 29 -35.33 -5.82 2.73
C SER A 29 -34.64 -5.03 3.86
N VAL A 30 -34.09 -5.73 4.86
CA VAL A 30 -33.30 -5.10 5.92
C VAL A 30 -32.00 -4.56 5.35
N THR A 31 -31.33 -5.32 4.49
CA THR A 31 -30.16 -4.86 3.72
C THR A 31 -30.54 -3.57 2.97
N ASP A 32 -31.58 -3.53 2.14
CA ASP A 32 -31.99 -2.33 1.40
C ASP A 32 -32.33 -1.12 2.31
N LEU A 33 -33.00 -1.35 3.45
CA LEU A 33 -33.36 -0.30 4.40
C LEU A 33 -32.21 0.20 5.28
N THR A 34 -31.17 -0.63 5.49
CA THR A 34 -30.02 -0.30 6.35
C THR A 34 -28.79 0.14 5.57
N GLY A 35 -28.91 0.32 4.24
CA GLY A 35 -27.78 0.71 3.39
C GLY A 35 -26.90 -0.47 2.98
N GLY A 36 -27.55 -1.62 2.82
CA GLY A 36 -27.01 -2.86 2.35
C GLY A 36 -26.25 -2.67 1.05
N GLU A 37 -25.04 -3.22 1.08
CA GLU A 37 -24.03 -3.23 0.03
C GLU A 37 -24.64 -3.06 -1.36
N LYS A 38 -24.74 -1.80 -1.82
CA LYS A 38 -24.68 -1.55 -3.25
C LYS A 38 -23.34 -2.12 -3.63
N ASP A 39 -23.37 -3.17 -4.44
CA ASP A 39 -22.20 -3.87 -4.92
C ASP A 39 -21.28 -2.88 -5.64
N VAL A 40 -20.38 -2.25 -4.88
CA VAL A 40 -19.25 -1.43 -5.38
C VAL A 40 -18.00 -2.31 -5.51
N SER A 41 -18.16 -3.64 -5.47
CA SER A 41 -17.08 -4.57 -5.85
C SER A 41 -16.87 -4.62 -7.37
N ALA A 42 -17.75 -4.01 -8.15
CA ALA A 42 -17.43 -3.64 -9.52
C ALA A 42 -16.42 -2.50 -9.49
N VAL A 43 -15.27 -2.70 -10.12
CA VAL A 43 -14.34 -1.68 -10.64
C VAL A 43 -15.15 -0.75 -11.58
N GLY A 44 -15.99 0.08 -11.00
CA GLY A 44 -16.86 1.03 -11.64
C GLY A 44 -16.49 2.39 -11.09
N LYS A 45 -16.37 3.37 -12.00
CA LYS A 45 -16.03 4.76 -11.66
C LYS A 45 -16.80 5.18 -10.42
N VAL A 46 -16.05 5.40 -9.34
CA VAL A 46 -16.59 5.99 -8.12
C VAL A 46 -16.95 7.42 -8.47
N ASP A 47 -18.16 7.82 -8.10
CA ASP A 47 -18.58 9.19 -8.24
C ASP A 47 -17.80 10.03 -7.21
N ILE A 48 -16.89 10.89 -7.68
CA ILE A 48 -16.13 11.81 -6.83
C ILE A 48 -17.05 12.98 -6.48
N SER A 49 -17.98 12.70 -5.58
CA SER A 49 -19.01 13.61 -5.11
C SER A 49 -19.22 13.43 -3.61
N PRO A 50 -19.82 14.42 -2.93
CA PRO A 50 -20.25 14.26 -1.55
C PRO A 50 -21.13 13.02 -1.32
N GLU A 51 -22.05 12.73 -2.24
CA GLU A 51 -22.94 11.57 -2.15
C GLU A 51 -22.18 10.24 -2.31
N GLY A 52 -21.22 10.19 -3.24
CA GLY A 52 -20.34 9.04 -3.42
C GLY A 52 -19.46 8.80 -2.18
N GLY A 53 -18.89 9.86 -1.63
CA GLY A 53 -18.11 9.83 -0.40
C GLY A 53 -18.90 9.40 0.82
N GLU A 54 -20.14 9.88 0.95
CA GLU A 54 -21.04 9.49 2.02
C GLU A 54 -21.30 7.98 2.00
N ALA A 55 -21.59 7.42 0.81
CA ALA A 55 -21.83 5.99 0.65
C ALA A 55 -20.61 5.15 1.07
N ILE A 56 -19.39 5.64 0.80
CA ILE A 56 -18.15 4.97 1.21
C ILE A 56 -17.93 5.10 2.72
N PHE A 57 -18.08 6.31 3.27
CA PHE A 57 -17.87 6.61 4.69
C PHE A 57 -18.75 5.73 5.59
N TRP A 58 -20.03 5.58 5.23
CA TRP A 58 -21.02 4.77 5.96
C TRP A 58 -21.07 3.30 5.50
N GLY A 59 -20.36 2.95 4.44
CA GLY A 59 -20.35 1.62 3.84
C GLY A 59 -18.97 0.97 3.95
N ARG A 60 -18.37 0.66 2.78
CA ARG A 60 -17.11 -0.11 2.70
C ARG A 60 -15.91 0.57 3.34
N GLY A 61 -15.87 1.90 3.38
CA GLY A 61 -14.83 2.67 4.07
C GLY A 61 -14.86 2.49 5.59
N ARG A 62 -15.99 2.04 6.15
CA ARG A 62 -16.19 1.73 7.59
C ARG A 62 -15.80 2.86 8.54
N CYS A 63 -15.67 4.09 8.06
CA CYS A 63 -15.22 5.25 8.84
C CYS A 63 -16.15 5.49 10.04
N TYR A 64 -17.46 5.23 9.86
CA TYR A 64 -18.48 5.35 10.90
C TYR A 64 -18.27 4.47 12.15
N THR A 65 -17.45 3.43 12.05
CA THR A 65 -17.15 2.53 13.18
C THR A 65 -16.26 3.21 14.25
N CYS A 66 -15.60 4.29 13.85
CA CYS A 66 -14.61 5.03 14.65
C CYS A 66 -14.91 6.54 14.70
N HIS A 67 -15.54 7.10 13.68
CA HIS A 67 -15.94 8.50 13.60
C HIS A 67 -17.46 8.66 13.65
N SER A 68 -17.91 9.79 14.22
CA SER A 68 -19.27 10.30 14.02
C SER A 68 -19.26 11.50 13.08
N VAL A 69 -20.40 11.77 12.46
CA VAL A 69 -20.71 13.03 11.81
C VAL A 69 -21.98 13.57 12.46
N GLY A 70 -21.86 14.65 13.21
CA GLY A 70 -22.97 15.18 14.00
C GLY A 70 -23.38 14.19 15.09
N ASP A 71 -24.63 13.75 15.10
CA ASP A 71 -25.17 12.78 16.07
C ASP A 71 -25.11 11.32 15.60
N ARG A 72 -24.66 11.06 14.36
CA ARG A 72 -24.63 9.73 13.75
C ARG A 72 -23.23 9.12 13.79
N GLY A 73 -23.12 7.80 13.98
CA GLY A 73 -21.84 7.07 14.02
C GLY A 73 -21.26 6.90 15.44
N SER A 74 -19.98 6.54 15.55
CA SER A 74 -19.33 6.24 16.83
C SER A 74 -18.14 7.17 17.10
N ALA A 75 -18.31 8.28 17.82
CA ALA A 75 -17.21 9.20 18.20
C ALA A 75 -16.57 8.87 19.56
N VAL A 76 -16.66 7.61 20.01
CA VAL A 76 -16.08 7.22 21.30
C VAL A 76 -14.55 7.13 21.21
N ARG A 77 -14.03 6.72 20.05
CA ARG A 77 -12.59 6.46 19.85
C ARG A 77 -11.90 7.53 19.02
N CYS A 78 -12.60 8.13 18.05
CA CYS A 78 -12.00 9.12 17.15
C CYS A 78 -12.83 10.42 17.11
N PRO A 79 -12.26 11.53 16.60
CA PRO A 79 -12.94 12.81 16.57
C PRO A 79 -14.26 12.76 15.81
N ASN A 80 -15.27 13.49 16.31
CA ASN A 80 -16.45 13.78 15.51
C ASN A 80 -16.03 14.68 14.34
N LEU A 81 -16.49 14.36 13.14
CA LEU A 81 -16.16 15.05 11.88
C LEU A 81 -17.26 16.06 11.48
N GLY A 82 -18.44 16.01 12.09
CA GLY A 82 -19.46 17.05 11.96
C GLY A 82 -19.38 18.11 13.05
N VAL A 83 -20.48 18.86 13.22
CA VAL A 83 -20.68 19.79 14.34
C VAL A 83 -21.29 19.05 15.51
N PHE A 84 -20.62 19.05 16.67
CA PHE A 84 -21.10 18.36 17.87
C PHE A 84 -20.61 19.01 19.18
N GLY A 85 -21.54 19.66 19.88
CA GLY A 85 -21.29 20.33 21.15
C GLY A 85 -20.23 21.44 21.04
N GLN A 86 -19.62 21.79 22.18
CA GLN A 86 -18.57 22.83 22.22
C GLN A 86 -17.21 22.30 21.75
N LYS A 87 -16.95 20.99 21.92
CA LYS A 87 -15.67 20.38 21.54
C LYS A 87 -15.48 20.33 20.02
N PHE A 88 -16.56 20.19 19.26
CA PHE A 88 -16.55 20.16 17.80
C PHE A 88 -17.51 21.23 17.25
N ALA A 89 -17.20 22.49 17.53
CA ALA A 89 -18.07 23.61 17.15
C ALA A 89 -18.13 23.86 15.63
N LEU A 90 -17.14 23.36 14.88
CA LEU A 90 -17.02 23.51 13.44
C LEU A 90 -17.01 22.13 12.77
N ALA A 91 -17.55 22.06 11.55
CA ALA A 91 -17.45 20.88 10.70
C ALA A 91 -15.98 20.59 10.33
N ILE A 92 -15.70 19.37 9.85
CA ILE A 92 -14.33 18.96 9.52
C ILE A 92 -13.73 19.77 8.37
N GLY A 93 -14.51 20.19 7.36
CA GLY A 93 -14.05 21.08 6.28
C GLY A 93 -13.42 22.37 6.83
N ALA A 94 -14.17 23.14 7.60
CA ALA A 94 -13.65 24.33 8.29
C ALA A 94 -12.47 24.06 9.23
N ARG A 95 -12.49 22.96 10.01
CA ARG A 95 -11.37 22.59 10.89
C ARG A 95 -10.12 22.18 10.10
N ALA A 96 -10.28 21.60 8.92
CA ALA A 96 -9.17 21.24 8.05
C ALA A 96 -8.38 22.48 7.65
N THR A 97 -9.05 23.61 7.37
CA THR A 97 -8.39 24.89 7.09
C THR A 97 -7.55 25.40 8.26
N GLU A 98 -8.06 25.31 9.49
CA GLU A 98 -7.28 25.70 10.69
C GLU A 98 -6.08 24.77 10.91
N ARG A 99 -6.28 23.47 10.70
CA ARG A 99 -5.23 22.47 10.88
C ARG A 99 -4.17 22.52 9.79
N ALA A 100 -4.56 22.82 8.56
CA ALA A 100 -3.64 23.06 7.46
C ALA A 100 -2.63 24.17 7.81
N LYS A 101 -3.07 25.29 8.40
CA LYS A 101 -2.15 26.34 8.88
C LYS A 101 -1.15 25.83 9.91
N MET A 102 -1.61 25.06 10.89
CA MET A 102 -0.73 24.44 11.89
C MET A 102 0.24 23.44 11.26
N ARG A 103 -0.17 22.72 10.22
CA ARG A 103 0.72 21.85 9.44
C ARG A 103 1.76 22.69 8.71
N SER A 104 1.36 23.75 8.02
CA SER A 104 2.28 24.62 7.30
C SER A 104 3.37 25.21 8.20
N GLU A 105 2.99 25.67 9.39
CA GLU A 105 3.95 26.20 10.37
C GLU A 105 4.92 25.13 10.87
N LYS A 106 4.47 23.88 11.00
CA LYS A 106 5.27 22.76 11.51
C LYS A 106 6.20 22.15 10.44
N THR A 107 5.73 22.04 9.20
CA THR A 107 6.47 21.41 8.10
C THR A 107 7.31 22.40 7.31
N GLY A 108 6.91 23.68 7.28
CA GLY A 108 7.50 24.71 6.41
C GLY A 108 6.95 24.70 4.98
N GLU A 109 5.99 23.82 4.66
CA GLU A 109 5.33 23.73 3.36
C GLU A 109 3.94 24.40 3.42
N GLU A 110 3.41 24.87 2.29
CA GLU A 110 2.07 25.48 2.28
C GLU A 110 0.97 24.43 2.15
N TYR A 111 0.35 24.04 3.27
CA TYR A 111 -0.79 23.13 3.30
C TYR A 111 -2.11 23.86 3.05
N THR A 112 -2.95 23.28 2.18
CA THR A 112 -4.37 23.59 2.04
C THR A 112 -5.24 22.69 2.93
N SER A 113 -6.53 23.02 3.04
CA SER A 113 -7.50 22.15 3.73
C SER A 113 -7.61 20.77 3.08
N THR A 114 -7.55 20.70 1.75
CA THR A 114 -7.52 19.44 0.99
C THR A 114 -6.27 18.64 1.34
N ASP A 115 -5.09 19.26 1.36
CA ASP A 115 -3.83 18.58 1.69
C ASP A 115 -3.87 17.95 3.08
N TYR A 116 -4.43 18.66 4.06
CA TYR A 116 -4.62 18.13 5.40
C TYR A 116 -5.53 16.89 5.42
N LEU A 117 -6.62 16.89 4.65
CA LEU A 117 -7.55 15.75 4.59
C LEU A 117 -6.92 14.56 3.85
N VAL A 118 -6.20 14.81 2.76
CA VAL A 118 -5.44 13.79 2.03
C VAL A 118 -4.38 13.17 2.94
N GLU A 119 -3.56 13.98 3.62
CA GLU A 119 -2.57 13.52 4.59
C GLU A 119 -3.23 12.70 5.71
N SER A 120 -4.34 13.17 6.26
CA SER A 120 -5.03 12.48 7.35
C SER A 120 -5.51 11.06 6.97
N LEU A 121 -5.88 10.85 5.71
CA LEU A 121 -6.29 9.52 5.21
C LEU A 121 -5.10 8.68 4.76
N ALA A 122 -4.08 9.28 4.15
CA ALA A 122 -2.93 8.58 3.58
C ALA A 122 -1.81 8.29 4.60
N LYS A 123 -1.68 9.12 5.64
CA LYS A 123 -0.67 9.04 6.70
C LYS A 123 -1.24 9.56 8.03
N PRO A 124 -2.18 8.83 8.67
CA PRO A 124 -2.93 9.31 9.83
C PRO A 124 -2.08 9.64 11.06
N ASP A 125 -0.85 9.12 11.15
CA ASP A 125 0.09 9.37 12.24
C ASP A 125 0.87 10.68 12.09
N ALA A 126 0.86 11.31 10.91
CA ALA A 126 1.53 12.60 10.66
C ALA A 126 0.96 13.74 11.51
N TYR A 127 -0.33 13.67 11.83
CA TYR A 127 -1.02 14.60 12.71
C TYR A 127 -2.14 13.92 13.50
N VAL A 128 -1.94 13.77 14.81
CA VAL A 128 -2.95 13.26 15.73
C VAL A 128 -3.64 14.43 16.42
N VAL A 129 -4.97 14.49 16.32
CA VAL A 129 -5.79 15.53 16.96
C VAL A 129 -5.63 15.45 18.49
N GLU A 130 -5.45 16.61 19.13
CA GLU A 130 -5.31 16.69 20.58
C GLU A 130 -6.45 15.97 21.33
N GLY A 131 -6.08 15.15 22.32
CA GLY A 131 -7.02 14.36 23.11
C GLY A 131 -7.47 13.04 22.47
N PHE A 132 -6.87 12.65 21.33
CA PHE A 132 -7.07 11.36 20.68
C PHE A 132 -5.77 10.57 20.59
N LYS A 133 -5.90 9.24 20.46
CA LYS A 133 -4.77 8.34 20.24
C LYS A 133 -4.55 8.10 18.76
N ASN A 134 -3.34 7.69 18.40
CA ASN A 134 -3.01 7.22 17.06
C ASN A 134 -3.62 5.82 16.83
N GLU A 135 -4.90 5.77 16.48
CA GLU A 135 -5.66 4.53 16.26
C GLU A 135 -6.32 4.49 14.86
N MET A 136 -6.12 5.52 14.03
CA MET A 136 -6.72 5.59 12.71
C MET A 136 -6.00 4.63 11.75
N ALA A 137 -6.79 3.79 11.07
CA ALA A 137 -6.25 2.83 10.12
C ALA A 137 -5.76 3.50 8.83
N ILE A 138 -4.77 2.90 8.19
CA ILE A 138 -4.35 3.24 6.83
C ILE A 138 -5.44 2.79 5.87
N VAL A 139 -6.20 3.74 5.30
CA VAL A 139 -7.48 3.44 4.64
C VAL A 139 -7.36 2.65 3.33
N PHE A 140 -6.19 2.67 2.71
CA PHE A 140 -5.89 1.91 1.50
C PHE A 140 -5.32 0.51 1.79
N ALA A 141 -5.08 0.18 3.06
CA ALA A 141 -4.65 -1.14 3.49
C ALA A 141 -5.85 -2.04 3.88
N PRO A 142 -5.70 -3.37 3.81
CA PRO A 142 -6.70 -4.29 4.35
C PRO A 142 -6.98 -4.00 5.83
N PRO A 143 -8.25 -4.07 6.29
CA PRO A 143 -9.41 -4.60 5.57
C PRO A 143 -10.23 -3.53 4.81
N ILE A 144 -9.79 -2.28 4.73
CA ILE A 144 -10.58 -1.18 4.14
C ILE A 144 -10.29 -1.07 2.63
N SER A 145 -9.01 -1.10 2.24
CA SER A 145 -8.55 -1.21 0.85
C SER A 145 -9.16 -0.17 -0.11
N LEU A 146 -9.28 1.09 0.33
CA LEU A 146 -9.74 2.17 -0.54
C LEU A 146 -8.72 2.51 -1.62
N ASN A 147 -9.17 2.67 -2.86
CA ASN A 147 -8.35 3.26 -3.93
C ASN A 147 -8.39 4.81 -3.91
N VAL A 148 -7.60 5.45 -4.77
CA VAL A 148 -7.51 6.93 -4.82
C VAL A 148 -8.85 7.61 -5.08
N ASP A 149 -9.65 7.14 -6.04
CA ASP A 149 -10.94 7.77 -6.37
C ASP A 149 -11.91 7.67 -5.20
N GLU A 150 -11.86 6.57 -4.45
CA GLU A 150 -12.65 6.37 -3.25
C GLU A 150 -12.24 7.29 -2.11
N ILE A 151 -10.93 7.49 -1.92
CA ILE A 151 -10.40 8.47 -0.97
C ILE A 151 -10.82 9.88 -1.37
N LYS A 152 -10.70 10.25 -2.66
CA LYS A 152 -11.16 11.55 -3.16
C LYS A 152 -12.65 11.77 -2.90
N ALA A 153 -13.48 10.76 -3.15
CA ALA A 153 -14.91 10.84 -2.86
C ALA A 153 -15.17 11.05 -1.35
N VAL A 154 -14.49 10.30 -0.47
CA VAL A 154 -14.59 10.51 0.99
C VAL A 154 -14.17 11.94 1.37
N ILE A 155 -13.09 12.47 0.78
CA ILE A 155 -12.66 13.85 1.04
C ILE A 155 -13.74 14.85 0.60
N ALA A 156 -14.35 14.67 -0.58
CA ALA A 156 -15.45 15.51 -1.04
C ALA A 156 -16.62 15.52 -0.04
N TYR A 157 -16.98 14.36 0.52
CA TYR A 157 -17.99 14.27 1.59
C TYR A 157 -17.57 14.97 2.89
N LEU A 158 -16.29 14.85 3.28
CA LEU A 158 -15.80 15.52 4.49
C LEU A 158 -15.75 17.04 4.33
N GLN A 159 -15.36 17.54 3.16
CA GLN A 159 -15.41 18.96 2.84
C GLN A 159 -16.84 19.46 2.89
N SER A 160 -17.79 18.76 2.24
CA SER A 160 -19.19 19.19 2.15
C SER A 160 -19.93 19.30 3.49
N GLN A 161 -19.33 18.90 4.61
CA GLN A 161 -19.91 19.05 5.94
C GLN A 161 -20.09 20.51 6.37
N ASP A 162 -19.40 21.46 5.74
CA ASP A 162 -19.65 22.89 5.90
C ASP A 162 -20.46 23.53 4.76
N GLY A 163 -20.90 22.71 3.78
CA GLY A 163 -21.72 23.13 2.65
C GLY A 163 -20.93 23.43 1.37
N GLU A 164 -19.60 23.36 1.39
CA GLU A 164 -18.73 23.59 0.24
C GLU A 164 -17.79 22.39 0.02
N PHE A 165 -17.43 22.10 -1.23
CA PHE A 165 -16.37 21.14 -1.55
C PHE A 165 -15.62 21.61 -2.79
N ASP A 166 -14.35 21.26 -2.88
CA ASP A 166 -13.46 21.71 -3.93
C ASP A 166 -13.02 20.52 -4.80
N ILE A 167 -13.81 20.25 -5.84
CA ILE A 167 -13.51 19.19 -6.79
C ILE A 167 -12.23 19.45 -7.59
N ASP A 168 -11.91 20.71 -7.86
CA ASP A 168 -10.72 21.07 -8.63
C ASP A 168 -9.46 20.69 -7.86
N SER A 169 -9.42 20.93 -6.55
CA SER A 169 -8.31 20.49 -5.69
C SER A 169 -8.13 18.96 -5.62
N LEU A 170 -9.16 18.18 -5.95
CA LEU A 170 -9.11 16.71 -5.97
C LEU A 170 -8.73 16.17 -7.35
N GLU A 171 -9.17 16.81 -8.42
CA GLU A 171 -8.83 16.47 -9.80
C GLU A 171 -7.42 16.97 -10.17
N ASN A 172 -7.06 18.16 -9.70
CA ASN A 172 -5.79 18.86 -9.91
C ASN A 172 -5.12 19.12 -8.55
N PRO A 173 -4.60 18.08 -7.88
CA PRO A 173 -4.03 18.21 -6.55
C PRO A 173 -2.75 19.04 -6.52
N SER A 174 -2.49 19.66 -5.35
CA SER A 174 -1.18 20.23 -5.04
C SER A 174 -0.08 19.14 -5.08
N GLU A 175 1.19 19.55 -5.07
CA GLU A 175 2.32 18.60 -4.99
C GLU A 175 2.23 17.70 -3.75
N ILE A 176 1.78 18.24 -2.61
CA ILE A 176 1.61 17.49 -1.36
C ILE A 176 0.54 16.40 -1.54
N SER A 177 -0.65 16.79 -2.00
CA SER A 177 -1.75 15.84 -2.22
C SER A 177 -1.41 14.82 -3.31
N ALA A 178 -0.72 15.24 -4.38
CA ALA A 178 -0.29 14.36 -5.45
C ALA A 178 0.69 13.29 -4.95
N ALA A 179 1.66 13.67 -4.10
CA ALA A 179 2.60 12.72 -3.49
C ALA A 179 1.87 11.68 -2.63
N TYR A 180 0.90 12.09 -1.83
CA TYR A 180 0.08 11.15 -1.06
C TYR A 180 -0.81 10.27 -1.94
N PHE A 181 -1.40 10.77 -3.02
CA PHE A 181 -2.14 9.91 -3.94
C PHE A 181 -1.24 8.89 -4.63
N GLN A 182 -0.02 9.27 -5.03
CA GLN A 182 0.97 8.31 -5.55
C GLN A 182 1.34 7.24 -4.52
N ARG A 183 1.47 7.62 -3.24
CA ARG A 183 1.62 6.68 -2.11
C ARG A 183 0.48 5.67 -2.06
N VAL A 184 -0.76 6.14 -2.15
CA VAL A 184 -1.94 5.28 -2.15
C VAL A 184 -1.96 4.35 -3.37
N GLU A 185 -1.62 4.84 -4.57
CA GLU A 185 -1.60 4.03 -5.79
C GLU A 185 -0.55 2.92 -5.71
N ALA A 186 0.67 3.27 -5.27
CA ALA A 186 1.75 2.30 -5.07
C ALA A 186 1.33 1.22 -4.07
N ALA A 187 0.77 1.62 -2.93
CA ALA A 187 0.25 0.71 -1.93
C ALA A 187 -0.87 -0.18 -2.46
N THR A 188 -1.87 0.41 -3.13
CA THR A 188 -3.02 -0.31 -3.69
C THR A 188 -2.56 -1.35 -4.72
N ALA A 189 -1.62 -0.98 -5.59
CA ALA A 189 -1.03 -1.89 -6.56
C ALA A 189 -0.36 -3.08 -5.86
N ALA A 190 0.40 -2.84 -4.80
CA ALA A 190 1.08 -3.85 -4.00
C ALA A 190 0.16 -4.58 -2.99
N GLY A 191 -1.16 -4.57 -3.19
CA GLY A 191 -2.11 -5.29 -2.34
C GLY A 191 -2.44 -4.61 -1.00
N GLY A 192 -2.19 -3.30 -0.91
CA GLY A 192 -2.45 -2.46 0.26
C GLY A 192 -1.34 -2.50 1.31
N GLY A 193 -0.09 -2.67 0.87
CA GLY A 193 1.07 -2.53 1.76
C GLY A 193 1.26 -1.08 2.22
N ASP A 194 1.95 -0.89 3.34
CA ASP A 194 2.34 0.41 3.86
C ASP A 194 3.79 0.72 3.44
N PRO A 195 4.02 1.72 2.58
CA PRO A 195 5.37 2.09 2.17
C PRO A 195 6.29 2.52 3.31
N GLY A 196 5.75 2.98 4.44
CA GLY A 196 6.57 3.39 5.60
C GLY A 196 7.11 2.18 6.36
N ALA A 197 6.30 1.13 6.51
CA ALA A 197 6.80 -0.15 6.98
C ALA A 197 7.74 -0.81 5.95
N GLY A 198 7.47 -0.61 4.65
CA GLY A 198 8.28 -1.13 3.56
C GLY A 198 9.69 -0.57 3.52
N GLU A 199 9.85 0.70 3.91
CA GLU A 199 11.16 1.33 4.10
C GLU A 199 11.98 0.60 5.17
N VAL A 200 11.37 0.28 6.32
CA VAL A 200 12.04 -0.48 7.39
C VAL A 200 12.42 -1.88 6.92
N VAL A 201 11.52 -2.55 6.18
CA VAL A 201 11.83 -3.87 5.59
C VAL A 201 12.99 -3.78 4.61
N TYR A 202 13.04 -2.73 3.80
CA TYR A 202 14.15 -2.47 2.86
C TYR A 202 15.46 -2.23 3.60
N GLU A 203 15.45 -1.41 4.65
CA GLU A 203 16.61 -1.14 5.50
C GLU A 203 17.17 -2.42 6.11
N ASP A 204 16.32 -3.28 6.66
CA ASP A 204 16.73 -4.50 7.36
C ASP A 204 17.25 -5.61 6.42
N ASN A 205 16.79 -5.65 5.17
CA ASN A 205 17.00 -6.83 4.29
C ASN A 205 17.70 -6.52 2.97
N CYS A 206 17.67 -5.28 2.48
CA CYS A 206 18.09 -4.96 1.12
C CYS A 206 19.33 -4.06 1.07
N THR A 207 19.51 -3.16 2.06
CA THR A 207 20.63 -2.19 2.08
C THR A 207 22.01 -2.83 2.18
N TYR A 208 22.08 -4.07 2.69
CA TYR A 208 23.33 -4.84 2.75
C TYR A 208 23.93 -5.11 1.37
N CYS A 209 23.09 -5.13 0.33
CA CYS A 209 23.54 -5.38 -1.03
C CYS A 209 23.17 -4.28 -2.02
N HIS A 210 22.11 -3.51 -1.79
CA HIS A 210 21.59 -2.57 -2.78
C HIS A 210 21.74 -1.13 -2.32
N ILE A 211 22.14 -0.27 -3.25
CA ILE A 211 22.02 1.18 -3.11
C ILE A 211 20.59 1.62 -3.45
N LEU A 212 20.07 2.57 -2.68
CA LEU A 212 18.88 3.34 -3.02
C LEU A 212 19.09 4.80 -2.60
N ASN A 213 18.93 5.72 -3.55
CA ASN A 213 19.14 7.16 -3.34
C ASN A 213 20.50 7.52 -2.71
N GLY A 214 21.53 6.71 -2.98
CA GLY A 214 22.89 6.90 -2.46
C GLY A 214 23.18 6.25 -1.11
N GLU A 215 22.24 5.51 -0.53
CA GLU A 215 22.43 4.78 0.73
C GLU A 215 22.43 3.26 0.49
N GLY A 216 23.29 2.51 1.20
CA GLY A 216 23.46 1.06 1.05
C GLY A 216 24.83 0.68 0.48
N GLU A 217 24.99 -0.58 0.09
CA GLU A 217 26.24 -1.14 -0.45
C GLU A 217 26.13 -1.43 -1.95
N GLU A 218 27.25 -1.34 -2.68
CA GLU A 218 27.30 -1.56 -4.14
C GLU A 218 27.62 -3.02 -4.50
N VAL A 219 26.91 -3.98 -3.89
CA VAL A 219 27.07 -5.42 -4.21
C VAL A 219 26.06 -5.85 -5.29
N GLY A 220 24.85 -5.31 -5.21
CA GLY A 220 23.76 -5.48 -6.16
C GLY A 220 23.47 -4.19 -6.92
N PRO A 221 22.61 -4.25 -7.95
CA PRO A 221 22.25 -3.08 -8.74
C PRO A 221 21.67 -1.94 -7.89
N ASP A 222 21.99 -0.70 -8.24
CA ASP A 222 21.31 0.49 -7.72
C ASP A 222 19.80 0.41 -8.04
N LEU A 223 18.99 0.54 -6.99
CA LEU A 223 17.53 0.47 -7.03
C LEU A 223 16.87 1.85 -7.12
N THR A 224 17.66 2.92 -7.22
CA THR A 224 17.18 4.27 -7.48
C THR A 224 16.37 4.30 -8.78
N GLY A 225 15.08 4.63 -8.70
CA GLY A 225 14.20 4.63 -9.86
C GLY A 225 13.57 3.28 -10.22
N VAL A 226 13.78 2.22 -9.44
CA VAL A 226 13.30 0.87 -9.75
C VAL A 226 11.77 0.78 -9.87
N GLY A 227 11.03 1.66 -9.19
CA GLY A 227 9.57 1.73 -9.27
C GLY A 227 9.04 1.99 -10.70
N SER A 228 9.87 2.54 -11.59
CA SER A 228 9.55 2.71 -13.01
C SER A 228 9.39 1.38 -13.77
N LYS A 229 9.96 0.28 -13.26
CA LYS A 229 9.84 -1.06 -13.83
C LYS A 229 8.47 -1.72 -13.57
N GLY A 230 7.73 -1.20 -12.58
CA GLY A 230 6.41 -1.67 -12.22
C GLY A 230 6.39 -2.92 -11.34
N LEU A 231 5.22 -3.18 -10.76
CA LEU A 231 5.03 -4.18 -9.70
C LEU A 231 5.43 -5.60 -10.13
N ALA A 232 4.97 -6.05 -11.29
CA ALA A 232 5.23 -7.41 -11.77
C ALA A 232 6.73 -7.71 -11.95
N PHE A 233 7.52 -6.69 -12.32
CA PHE A 233 8.97 -6.82 -12.38
C PHE A 233 9.57 -6.96 -10.98
N LEU A 234 9.17 -6.09 -10.04
CA LEU A 234 9.65 -6.12 -8.66
C LEU A 234 9.34 -7.46 -7.97
N GLU A 235 8.11 -7.94 -8.12
CA GLU A 235 7.68 -9.23 -7.57
C GLU A 235 8.54 -10.39 -8.10
N ASP A 236 8.71 -10.46 -9.42
CA ASP A 236 9.47 -11.55 -10.05
C ASP A 236 10.97 -11.46 -9.74
N ALA A 237 11.53 -10.25 -9.66
CA ALA A 237 12.93 -10.04 -9.33
C ALA A 237 13.26 -10.45 -7.89
N ILE A 238 12.37 -10.15 -6.92
CA ILE A 238 12.59 -10.51 -5.52
C ILE A 238 12.34 -12.00 -5.27
N ILE A 239 11.30 -12.57 -5.88
CA ILE A 239 10.94 -13.99 -5.68
C ILE A 239 11.86 -14.92 -6.48
N ASN A 240 12.32 -14.50 -7.66
CA ASN A 240 13.12 -15.30 -8.59
C ASN A 240 14.42 -14.58 -9.01
N PRO A 241 15.35 -14.29 -8.08
CA PRO A 241 16.52 -13.45 -8.35
C PRO A 241 17.47 -14.01 -9.42
N ALA A 242 17.48 -15.33 -9.63
CA ALA A 242 18.30 -15.99 -10.65
C ALA A 242 17.68 -15.98 -12.06
N LYS A 243 16.41 -15.57 -12.22
CA LYS A 243 15.67 -15.69 -13.48
C LYS A 243 16.11 -14.65 -14.52
N ALA A 244 16.49 -13.46 -14.07
CA ALA A 244 16.93 -12.37 -14.93
C ALA A 244 18.00 -11.55 -14.20
N ILE A 245 19.26 -11.91 -14.41
CA ILE A 245 20.39 -11.24 -13.78
C ILE A 245 20.78 -10.01 -14.60
N THR A 246 20.89 -8.85 -13.94
CA THR A 246 21.35 -7.61 -14.57
C THR A 246 22.78 -7.78 -15.07
N LYS A 247 23.06 -7.30 -16.29
CA LYS A 247 24.42 -7.35 -16.85
C LYS A 247 25.41 -6.65 -15.92
N GLY A 248 26.54 -7.28 -15.64
CA GLY A 248 27.54 -6.84 -14.68
C GLY A 248 27.32 -7.36 -13.25
N TYR A 249 26.21 -8.06 -13.00
CA TYR A 249 25.88 -8.69 -11.72
C TYR A 249 25.82 -10.22 -11.82
N GLU A 250 26.41 -10.80 -12.87
CA GLU A 250 26.44 -12.24 -13.09
C GLU A 250 27.25 -12.98 -12.01
N THR A 251 26.70 -14.10 -11.54
CA THR A 251 27.40 -14.96 -10.58
C THR A 251 28.58 -15.65 -11.26
N SER A 252 29.79 -15.36 -10.79
CA SER A 252 31.03 -15.97 -11.24
C SER A 252 31.39 -17.17 -10.35
N VAL A 253 31.94 -18.20 -10.98
CA VAL A 253 32.47 -19.40 -10.35
C VAL A 253 33.95 -19.48 -10.66
N VAL A 254 34.76 -19.31 -9.63
CA VAL A 254 36.23 -19.38 -9.70
C VAL A 254 36.67 -20.72 -9.15
N ILE A 255 37.38 -21.50 -9.96
CA ILE A 255 38.02 -22.75 -9.57
C ILE A 255 39.51 -22.47 -9.43
N GLU A 256 40.06 -22.71 -8.24
CA GLU A 256 41.48 -22.58 -7.95
C GLU A 256 42.27 -23.84 -8.34
N ASN A 257 43.59 -23.71 -8.45
CA ASN A 257 44.51 -24.79 -8.82
C ASN A 257 44.50 -25.96 -7.83
N ASP A 258 44.19 -25.69 -6.55
CA ASP A 258 44.05 -26.70 -5.50
C ASP A 258 42.67 -27.40 -5.51
N GLY A 259 41.77 -26.99 -6.40
CA GLY A 259 40.42 -27.51 -6.54
C GLY A 259 39.37 -26.82 -5.66
N ARG A 260 39.72 -25.79 -4.87
CA ARG A 260 38.73 -24.97 -4.18
C ARG A 260 37.86 -24.21 -5.19
N GLN A 261 36.60 -24.04 -4.83
CA GLN A 261 35.61 -23.34 -5.65
C GLN A 261 35.05 -22.17 -4.85
N THR A 262 35.13 -20.98 -5.41
CA THR A 262 34.53 -19.77 -4.87
C THR A 262 33.47 -19.27 -5.84
N LYS A 263 32.28 -18.98 -5.31
CA LYS A 263 31.13 -18.50 -6.07
C LYS A 263 30.68 -17.16 -5.54
N GLY A 264 30.39 -16.20 -6.42
CA GLY A 264 29.99 -14.85 -6.03
C GLY A 264 30.08 -13.86 -7.19
N LEU A 265 29.91 -12.58 -6.90
CA LEU A 265 30.00 -11.51 -7.88
C LEU A 265 31.46 -11.11 -8.09
N LEU A 266 31.90 -11.01 -9.33
CA LEU A 266 33.21 -10.46 -9.68
C LEU A 266 33.17 -8.93 -9.61
N MET A 267 33.65 -8.38 -8.50
CA MET A 267 33.61 -6.94 -8.23
C MET A 267 34.84 -6.22 -8.79
N ARG A 268 36.00 -6.89 -8.76
CA ARG A 268 37.27 -6.37 -9.30
C ARG A 268 37.99 -7.45 -10.08
N ASP A 269 38.45 -7.09 -11.27
CA ASP A 269 39.24 -7.94 -12.15
C ASP A 269 40.54 -7.23 -12.56
N ASP A 270 41.56 -7.36 -11.73
CA ASP A 270 42.89 -6.78 -11.97
C ASP A 270 43.85 -7.84 -12.59
N PRO A 271 45.00 -7.42 -13.17
CA PRO A 271 45.96 -8.36 -13.78
C PRO A 271 46.62 -9.34 -12.80
N ASP A 272 46.70 -9.00 -11.52
CA ASP A 272 47.39 -9.81 -10.49
C ASP A 272 46.42 -10.56 -9.58
N GLU A 273 45.23 -10.01 -9.33
CA GLU A 273 44.22 -10.56 -8.41
C GLU A 273 42.80 -10.21 -8.86
N ILE A 274 41.84 -10.97 -8.37
CA ILE A 274 40.41 -10.68 -8.52
C ILE A 274 39.73 -10.66 -7.15
N ASP A 275 38.65 -9.89 -7.03
CA ASP A 275 37.80 -9.90 -5.84
C ASP A 275 36.43 -10.48 -6.17
N ILE A 276 36.03 -11.49 -5.40
CA ILE A 276 34.70 -12.10 -5.46
C ILE A 276 33.92 -11.76 -4.20
N VAL A 277 32.75 -11.16 -4.35
CA VAL A 277 31.81 -10.92 -3.24
C VAL A 277 30.84 -12.09 -3.16
N LYS A 278 30.79 -12.77 -2.02
CA LYS A 278 29.87 -13.90 -1.79
C LYS A 278 28.44 -13.44 -1.51
N ASP A 279 27.51 -14.37 -1.52
CA ASP A 279 26.13 -14.19 -1.05
C ASP A 279 26.05 -13.76 0.42
N THR A 280 27.05 -14.10 1.23
CA THR A 280 27.22 -13.61 2.61
C THR A 280 27.72 -12.17 2.71
N GLY A 281 28.08 -11.54 1.59
CA GLY A 281 28.75 -10.24 1.49
C GLY A 281 30.25 -10.26 1.82
N ASP A 282 30.83 -11.42 2.11
CA ASP A 282 32.27 -11.56 2.29
C ASP A 282 33.02 -11.34 0.97
N VAL A 283 34.04 -10.48 1.00
CA VAL A 283 34.97 -10.27 -0.12
C VAL A 283 36.11 -11.29 -0.02
N VAL A 284 36.32 -12.05 -1.09
CA VAL A 284 37.44 -12.99 -1.25
C VAL A 284 38.34 -12.52 -2.38
N THR A 285 39.55 -12.10 -2.03
CA THR A 285 40.61 -11.80 -2.99
C THR A 285 41.36 -13.09 -3.36
N ILE A 286 41.48 -13.35 -4.67
CA ILE A 286 42.15 -14.54 -5.21
C ILE A 286 43.24 -14.08 -6.18
N ALA A 287 44.48 -14.50 -5.96
CA ALA A 287 45.58 -14.22 -6.87
C ALA A 287 45.34 -14.93 -8.21
N ARG A 288 45.53 -14.24 -9.34
CA ARG A 288 45.32 -14.82 -10.68
C ARG A 288 46.19 -16.04 -10.96
N SER A 289 47.36 -16.12 -10.33
CA SER A 289 48.24 -17.30 -10.40
C SER A 289 47.63 -18.56 -9.83
N ASP A 290 46.69 -18.42 -8.89
CA ASP A 290 46.04 -19.53 -8.20
C ASP A 290 44.75 -19.97 -8.90
N ILE A 291 44.30 -19.23 -9.92
CA ILE A 291 43.07 -19.50 -10.65
C ILE A 291 43.33 -20.48 -11.79
N LYS A 292 42.51 -21.53 -11.83
CA LYS A 292 42.47 -22.50 -12.91
C LYS A 292 41.43 -22.14 -13.97
N GLU A 293 40.24 -21.73 -13.54
CA GLU A 293 39.10 -21.44 -14.41
C GLU A 293 38.16 -20.42 -13.77
N ILE A 294 37.60 -19.53 -14.59
CA ILE A 294 36.48 -18.65 -14.22
C ILE A 294 35.37 -18.92 -15.22
N SER A 295 34.17 -19.19 -14.71
CA SER A 295 32.97 -19.35 -15.53
C SER A 295 31.80 -18.59 -14.90
N VAL A 296 30.75 -18.34 -15.69
CA VAL A 296 29.52 -17.71 -15.21
C VAL A 296 28.48 -18.80 -14.94
N ASP A 297 27.81 -18.71 -13.79
CA ASP A 297 26.68 -19.56 -13.44
C ASP A 297 25.37 -18.83 -13.72
N GLU A 298 24.75 -19.16 -14.85
CA GLU A 298 23.45 -18.59 -15.28
C GLU A 298 22.25 -19.09 -14.45
N THR A 299 22.45 -20.09 -13.58
CA THR A 299 21.36 -20.71 -12.81
C THR A 299 21.24 -20.16 -11.39
N SER A 300 22.09 -19.22 -11.01
CA SER A 300 22.16 -18.68 -9.65
C SER A 300 22.43 -17.20 -9.60
N SER A 301 21.94 -16.55 -8.55
CA SER A 301 22.22 -15.15 -8.24
C SER A 301 22.98 -15.04 -6.92
N VAL A 302 23.72 -13.95 -6.75
CA VAL A 302 24.27 -13.52 -5.46
C VAL A 302 23.17 -12.94 -4.57
N MET A 303 22.09 -12.43 -5.17
CA MET A 303 20.89 -12.06 -4.42
C MET A 303 20.27 -13.33 -3.79
N PRO A 304 20.06 -13.36 -2.46
CA PRO A 304 19.54 -14.54 -1.77
C PRO A 304 18.15 -14.95 -2.29
N GLY A 305 17.99 -16.24 -2.59
CA GLY A 305 16.71 -16.80 -3.06
C GLY A 305 15.72 -17.14 -1.94
N ASP A 306 16.16 -17.05 -0.69
CA ASP A 306 15.41 -17.34 0.54
C ASP A 306 14.87 -16.08 1.23
N ILE A 307 14.96 -14.91 0.59
CA ILE A 307 14.41 -13.66 1.13
C ILE A 307 12.90 -13.76 1.38
N ASN A 308 12.21 -14.61 0.61
CA ASN A 308 10.80 -14.96 0.81
C ASN A 308 10.53 -15.78 2.09
N GLU A 309 11.54 -16.42 2.67
CA GLU A 309 11.45 -17.10 3.97
C GLU A 309 11.67 -16.12 5.14
N ALA A 310 12.43 -15.05 4.90
CA ALA A 310 12.68 -14.00 5.88
C ALA A 310 11.50 -13.01 6.03
N LEU A 311 10.71 -12.83 4.96
CA LEU A 311 9.62 -11.86 4.92
C LEU A 311 8.25 -12.50 5.12
N THR A 312 7.39 -11.88 5.93
CA THR A 312 5.96 -12.22 5.89
C THR A 312 5.32 -11.69 4.62
N VAL A 313 4.12 -12.19 4.28
CA VAL A 313 3.33 -11.64 3.15
C VAL A 313 3.11 -10.14 3.31
N LYS A 314 2.92 -9.67 4.55
CA LYS A 314 2.73 -8.25 4.84
C LYS A 314 4.01 -7.45 4.59
N ASP A 315 5.16 -7.94 5.09
CA ASP A 315 6.44 -7.27 4.87
C ASP A 315 6.79 -7.20 3.38
N PHE A 316 6.46 -8.25 2.63
CA PHE A 316 6.64 -8.27 1.19
C PHE A 316 5.76 -7.25 0.46
N GLN A 317 4.48 -7.14 0.82
CA GLN A 317 3.57 -6.11 0.27
C GLN A 317 4.03 -4.70 0.63
N ASP A 318 4.49 -4.50 1.87
CA ASP A 318 5.02 -3.23 2.34
C ASP A 318 6.27 -2.83 1.55
N LEU A 319 7.22 -3.76 1.40
CA LEU A 319 8.43 -3.59 0.60
C LEU A 319 8.10 -3.23 -0.85
N LEU A 320 7.19 -3.95 -1.50
CA LEU A 320 6.76 -3.65 -2.86
C LEU A 320 6.12 -2.26 -2.96
N SER A 321 5.31 -1.88 -1.97
CA SER A 321 4.69 -0.55 -1.91
C SER A 321 5.74 0.56 -1.81
N TYR A 322 6.81 0.34 -1.03
CA TYR A 322 7.95 1.25 -0.92
C TYR A 322 8.78 1.33 -2.20
N LEU A 323 9.12 0.19 -2.81
CA LEU A 323 9.91 0.13 -4.05
C LEU A 323 9.15 0.76 -5.24
N MET A 324 7.82 0.61 -5.28
CA MET A 324 6.96 1.25 -6.28
C MET A 324 6.97 2.78 -6.20
N LEU A 325 7.32 3.36 -5.04
CA LEU A 325 7.51 4.80 -4.87
C LEU A 325 8.87 5.31 -5.33
N GLN A 326 9.85 4.43 -5.54
CA GLN A 326 11.17 4.79 -6.01
C GLN A 326 11.12 5.03 -7.53
N LYS A 327 10.36 6.02 -7.99
CA LYS A 327 10.36 6.49 -9.38
C LYS A 327 11.33 7.65 -9.47
N GLN A 328 12.22 7.63 -10.45
CA GLN A 328 13.04 8.82 -10.69
C GLN A 328 12.11 9.97 -11.07
N VAL A 329 12.22 11.07 -10.33
CA VAL A 329 11.76 12.36 -10.80
C VAL A 329 12.73 12.73 -11.92
N GLU A 330 12.26 12.79 -13.17
CA GLU A 330 13.07 13.41 -14.21
C GLU A 330 13.30 14.87 -13.79
N GLU A 331 14.51 15.20 -13.34
CA GLU A 331 14.93 16.59 -13.22
C GLU A 331 14.78 17.23 -14.60
N GLY A 332 13.92 18.24 -14.67
CA GLY A 332 13.29 18.71 -15.90
C GLY A 332 14.24 19.01 -17.06
N SER A 333 13.75 18.60 -18.25
CA SER A 333 14.00 19.25 -19.54
C SER A 333 13.56 20.71 -19.56
#